data_AF-A0A2T0VXE6-F1
#
_entry.id   AF-A0A2T0VXE6-F1
#
_cell.length_a   1.000
_cell.length_b   1.000
_cell.length_c   1.000
_cell.angle_alpha   90.00
_cell.angle_beta   90.00
_cell.angle_gamma   90.00
#
_symmetry.space_group_name_H-M   'P 1'
#
loop_
_entity.id
_entity.type
_entity.pdbx_description
1 polymer ?
#
loop_
_entity_poly.entity_id
_entity_poly.type
_entity_poly.pdbx_seq_one_letter_code
_entity_poly.pdbx_strand_id
1 'polypeptide(L)'
;MHREKAPMKVLTEDADSIIIYFSRSGNTENLVKMICNEMNADMLELTLSNPYPEDYDKTVERANEERDSGDFPEINTDMPDLS
;
A
#
# COMPACT_ATOMS: atom_id res chain seq x y z
N MET A 1 -14.97 -11.23 -12.16
CA MET A 1 -14.94 -11.68 -10.76
C MET A 1 -13.78 -10.96 -10.10
N HIS A 2 -14.03 -9.80 -9.47
CA HIS A 2 -13.01 -9.06 -8.75
C HIS A 2 -12.74 -9.85 -7.47
N ARG A 3 -11.57 -10.48 -7.40
CA ARG A 3 -11.17 -11.20 -6.18
C ARG A 3 -10.58 -10.13 -5.28
N GLU A 4 -11.26 -9.79 -4.19
CA GLU A 4 -10.63 -9.01 -3.11
C GLU A 4 -9.38 -9.77 -2.70
N LYS A 5 -8.24 -9.16 -2.96
CA LYS A 5 -6.95 -9.72 -2.61
C LYS A 5 -6.59 -9.21 -1.23
N ALA A 6 -6.24 -10.12 -0.33
CA ALA A 6 -5.73 -9.73 0.96
C ALA A 6 -4.46 -8.87 0.78
N PRO A 7 -4.30 -7.79 1.55
CA PRO A 7 -3.10 -6.96 1.49
C PRO A 7 -1.85 -7.80 1.80
N MET A 8 -0.78 -7.55 1.08
CA MET A 8 0.49 -8.26 1.27
C MET A 8 1.19 -7.79 2.55
N LYS A 9 1.53 -8.73 3.43
CA LYS A 9 2.35 -8.48 4.62
C LYS A 9 3.34 -9.63 4.78
N VAL A 10 4.62 -9.34 4.56
CA VAL A 10 5.74 -10.26 4.81
C VAL A 10 6.73 -9.49 5.66
N LEU A 11 6.87 -9.93 6.91
CA LEU A 11 7.79 -9.38 7.90
C LEU A 11 8.61 -10.53 8.48
N THR A 12 9.93 -10.46 8.38
CA THR A 12 10.87 -11.44 8.93
C THR A 12 11.82 -10.78 9.93
N GLU A 13 12.57 -11.59 10.68
CA GLU A 13 13.53 -11.08 11.68
C GLU A 13 14.89 -10.72 11.05
N ASP A 14 15.15 -11.21 9.83
CA ASP A 14 16.44 -11.19 9.15
C ASP A 14 16.49 -10.27 7.93
N ALA A 15 15.39 -9.60 7.59
CA ALA A 15 15.36 -8.62 6.51
C ALA A 15 16.20 -7.37 6.88
N ASP A 16 16.99 -6.88 5.92
CA ASP A 16 17.83 -5.68 6.11
C ASP A 16 17.03 -4.38 5.92
N SER A 17 15.85 -4.46 5.31
CA SER A 17 15.02 -3.31 4.96
C SER A 17 13.56 -3.72 4.79
N ILE A 18 12.65 -2.75 4.88
CA ILE A 18 11.22 -2.93 4.65
C ILE A 18 10.71 -1.94 3.60
N ILE A 19 9.89 -2.42 2.67
CA ILE A 19 9.19 -1.61 1.69
C ILE A 19 7.73 -1.47 2.10
N ILE A 20 7.35 -0.26 2.53
CA ILE A 20 5.97 0.08 2.87
C ILE A 20 5.35 0.81 1.67
N TYR A 21 4.25 0.29 1.11
CA TYR A 21 3.70 0.81 -0.14
C TYR A 21 2.17 0.78 -0.18
N PHE A 22 1.57 1.59 -1.05
CA PHE A 22 0.14 1.54 -1.39
C PHE A 22 -0.04 1.17 -2.87
N SER A 23 -1.08 0.40 -3.20
CA SER A 23 -1.35 -0.05 -4.57
C SER A 23 -2.86 -0.13 -4.85
N ARG A 24 -3.35 0.62 -5.84
CA ARG A 24 -4.77 0.60 -6.23
C ARG A 24 -5.13 -0.58 -7.14
N SER A 25 -4.26 -0.87 -8.12
CA SER A 25 -4.53 -1.86 -9.18
C SER A 25 -3.47 -2.95 -9.29
N GLY A 26 -2.57 -3.06 -8.31
CA GLY A 26 -1.54 -4.11 -8.26
C GLY A 26 -0.21 -3.78 -8.97
N ASN A 27 -0.10 -2.65 -9.67
CA ASN A 27 1.13 -2.31 -10.40
C ASN A 27 2.31 -2.07 -9.46
N THR A 28 2.12 -1.25 -8.43
CA THR A 28 3.14 -1.01 -7.41
C THR A 28 3.50 -2.30 -6.67
N GLU A 29 2.49 -3.11 -6.34
CA GLU A 29 2.69 -4.41 -5.69
C GLU A 29 3.62 -5.34 -6.50
N ASN A 30 3.40 -5.42 -7.81
CA ASN A 30 4.26 -6.22 -8.68
C ASN A 30 5.71 -5.70 -8.69
N LEU A 31 5.91 -4.39 -8.68
CA LEU A 31 7.24 -3.80 -8.60
C LEU A 31 7.92 -4.09 -7.25
N VAL A 32 7.19 -3.95 -6.13
CA VAL A 32 7.71 -4.25 -4.79
C VAL A 32 8.13 -5.71 -4.68
N LYS A 33 7.32 -6.63 -5.22
CA LYS A 33 7.70 -8.06 -5.30
C LYS A 33 9.00 -8.29 -6.06
N MET A 34 9.22 -7.59 -7.17
CA MET A 34 10.49 -7.69 -7.89
C MET A 34 11.65 -7.19 -7.04
N ILE A 35 11.49 -6.07 -6.32
CA ILE A 35 12.55 -5.52 -5.46
C ILE A 35 12.88 -6.48 -4.31
N CYS A 36 11.88 -6.98 -3.59
CA CYS A 36 12.08 -7.94 -2.48
C CYS A 36 12.62 -9.30 -2.94
N ASN A 37 12.51 -9.65 -4.23
CA ASN A 37 13.15 -10.87 -4.74
C ASN A 37 14.64 -10.66 -5.04
N GLU A 38 15.04 -9.44 -5.39
CA GLU A 38 16.43 -9.09 -5.69
C GLU A 38 17.21 -8.66 -4.43
N MET A 39 16.49 -8.20 -3.40
CA MET A 39 17.03 -7.64 -2.16
C MET A 39 16.52 -8.44 -0.96
N ASN A 40 17.30 -8.54 0.12
CA ASN A 40 16.84 -9.09 1.39
C ASN A 40 15.92 -8.08 2.12
N ALA A 41 14.70 -7.91 1.60
CA ALA A 41 13.77 -6.88 2.03
C ALA A 41 12.36 -7.42 2.27
N ASP A 42 11.75 -6.94 3.34
CA ASP A 42 10.35 -7.18 3.68
C ASP A 42 9.40 -6.25 2.90
N MET A 43 8.11 -6.60 2.91
CA MET A 43 7.08 -5.78 2.28
C MET A 43 5.81 -5.67 3.14
N LEU A 44 5.27 -4.45 3.19
CA LEU A 44 4.01 -4.13 3.86
C LEU A 44 3.14 -3.28 2.95
N GLU A 45 1.98 -3.81 2.57
CA GLU A 45 0.95 -3.09 1.83
C GLU A 45 0.06 -2.29 2.78
N LEU A 46 0.01 -0.97 2.54
CA LEU A 46 -0.92 -0.06 3.18
C LEU A 46 -2.33 -0.24 2.60
N THR A 47 -3.31 -0.26 3.49
CA THR A 47 -4.73 -0.26 3.22
C THR A 47 -5.38 0.94 3.87
N LEU A 48 -6.52 1.37 3.32
CA LEU A 48 -7.29 2.49 3.85
C LEU A 48 -8.55 1.95 4.51
N SER A 49 -8.99 2.60 5.60
CA SER A 49 -10.28 2.32 6.23
C SER A 49 -11.44 2.57 5.25
N ASN A 50 -11.30 3.62 4.43
CA ASN A 50 -12.21 3.94 3.34
C ASN A 50 -11.49 3.86 1.98
N PRO A 51 -11.62 2.74 1.24
CA PRO A 51 -10.93 2.54 -0.04
C PRO A 51 -11.24 3.62 -1.07
N TYR A 52 -10.28 3.90 -1.95
CA TYR A 52 -10.54 4.75 -3.12
C TYR A 52 -11.57 4.10 -4.04
N PRO A 53 -12.39 4.91 -4.76
CA PRO A 53 -13.29 4.40 -5.78
C PRO A 53 -12.56 3.55 -6.84
N GLU A 54 -13.25 2.58 -7.45
CA GLU A 54 -12.68 1.87 -8.61
C GLU A 54 -12.56 2.78 -9.83
N ASP A 55 -13.50 3.72 -9.96
CA ASP A 55 -13.53 4.74 -11.01
C ASP A 55 -12.30 5.65 -10.90
N TYR A 56 -11.58 5.78 -12.02
CA TYR A 56 -10.33 6.50 -12.07
C TYR A 56 -10.52 8.00 -11.83
N ASP A 57 -11.53 8.61 -12.47
CA ASP A 57 -11.75 10.05 -12.38
C ASP A 57 -12.16 10.44 -10.95
N LYS A 58 -13.04 9.64 -10.33
CA LYS A 58 -13.41 9.83 -8.91
C LYS A 58 -12.25 9.61 -7.95
N THR A 59 -11.34 8.69 -8.27
CA THR A 59 -10.11 8.50 -7.47
C THR A 59 -9.24 9.74 -7.53
N VAL A 60 -9.03 10.27 -8.73
CA VAL A 60 -8.21 11.47 -8.95
C VAL A 60 -8.82 12.68 -8.27
N GLU A 61 -10.13 12.87 -8.40
CA GLU A 61 -10.88 13.94 -7.71
C GLU A 61 -10.66 13.88 -6.20
N ARG A 62 -10.97 12.74 -5.58
CA ARG A 62 -10.78 12.53 -4.14
C ARG A 62 -9.34 12.75 -3.69
N ALA A 63 -8.36 12.18 -4.42
CA ALA A 63 -6.95 12.30 -4.05
C ALA A 63 -6.46 13.76 -4.13
N ASN A 64 -6.98 14.55 -5.08
CA ASN A 64 -6.69 15.98 -5.15
C ASN A 64 -7.30 16.74 -3.98
N GLU A 65 -8.57 16.47 -3.65
CA GLU A 65 -9.25 17.09 -2.50
C GLU A 65 -8.52 16.80 -1.19
N GLU A 66 -8.21 15.53 -0.90
CA GLU A 66 -7.48 15.11 0.31
C GLU A 66 -6.10 15.77 0.40
N ARG A 67 -5.40 15.90 -0.72
CA ARG A 67 -4.09 16.58 -0.77
C ARG A 67 -4.21 18.09 -0.54
N ASP A 68 -5.20 18.72 -1.15
CA ASP A 68 -5.37 20.17 -1.11
C ASP A 68 -5.93 20.64 0.25
N SER A 69 -6.78 19.83 0.91
CA SER A 69 -7.25 20.10 2.28
C SER A 69 -6.26 19.65 3.36
N GLY A 70 -5.40 18.68 3.06
CA GLY A 70 -4.54 18.02 4.04
C GLY A 70 -5.26 16.95 4.87
N ASP A 71 -6.51 16.64 4.53
CA ASP A 71 -7.31 15.60 5.18
C ASP A 71 -7.06 14.25 4.50
N PHE A 72 -5.94 13.63 4.84
CA PHE A 72 -5.55 12.34 4.28
C PHE A 72 -6.42 11.19 4.81
N PRO A 73 -6.60 10.13 4.01
CA PRO A 73 -7.42 8.99 4.41
C PRO A 73 -6.78 8.23 5.57
N GLU A 74 -7.63 7.74 6.46
CA GLU A 74 -7.20 6.88 7.57
C GLU A 74 -6.65 5.54 7.05
N ILE A 75 -5.51 5.13 7.60
CA ILE A 75 -4.85 3.86 7.29
C ILE A 75 -5.44 2.75 8.17
N ASN A 76 -5.68 1.58 7.58
CA ASN A 76 -6.19 0.38 8.25
C ASN A 76 -5.12 -0.73 8.30
N THR A 77 -3.86 -0.34 8.50
CA THR A 77 -2.71 -1.24 8.46
C THR A 77 -1.96 -1.19 9.78
N ASP A 78 -1.79 -2.35 10.40
CA ASP A 78 -0.97 -2.49 11.61
C ASP A 78 0.51 -2.32 11.25
N MET A 79 1.07 -1.18 11.64
CA MET A 79 2.47 -0.84 11.43
C MET A 79 3.37 -1.61 12.41
N PRO A 80 4.47 -2.23 11.94
CA PRO A 80 5.48 -2.77 12.83
C PRO A 80 6.24 -1.64 13.54
N ASP A 81 7.00 -1.99 14.57
CA ASP A 81 7.98 -1.08 15.15
C ASP A 81 9.11 -0.85 14.12
N LEU A 82 9.46 0.41 13.90
CA LEU A 82 10.47 0.84 12.93
C LEU A 82 11.65 1.56 13.62
N SER A 83 11.74 1.49 14.95
CA SER A 83 12.77 2.16 15.76
C SER A 83 14.08 1.40 15.93
#